data_AF-A0A1J5H2M2-F1
#
_entry.id   AF-A0A1J5H2M2-F1
#
_cell.length_a   1.000
_cell.length_b   1.000
_cell.length_c   1.000
_cell.angle_alpha   90.00
_cell.angle_beta   90.00
_cell.angle_gamma   90.00
#
_symmetry.space_group_name_H-M   'P 1'
#
loop_
_entity.id
_entity.type
_entity.pdbx_description
1 polymer ?
#
loop_
_entity_poly.entity_id
_entity_poly.type
_entity_poly.pdbx_seq_one_letter_code
_entity_poly.pdbx_strand_id
1 'polypeptide(L)'
;MRTSKLFLILAVLMITSLSFWYFKDFSATKAEEISTDAIAIRVMPNSEHFSPLRWYRANVKNQGTPQNLTVDGYEAVRDGRTVYVNAANLAGGAFFTNIYLMSYSQEAQKATEDIFGQLLDHWKFNINLSRGDKTNARIDTKRLADLSEMNLALTNYKNQHNGQVPALESGSYVAGKSISKWPSWQATLGAQLGINLPFDPTNQLADCPGYADKATCWDQNNKTFYFNFSDNKSDAKAIANSAVYWYADGAFHVNLKTDY
;
A
#
# COMPACT_ATOMS: atom_id res chain seq x y z
N MET A 1 -87.93 0.32 -41.03
CA MET A 1 -86.55 0.75 -40.67
C MET A 1 -85.86 -0.43 -40.00
N ARG A 2 -84.72 -0.87 -40.57
CA ARG A 2 -83.81 -1.97 -40.12
C ARG A 2 -84.43 -3.38 -39.96
N THR A 3 -84.41 -4.24 -40.99
CA THR A 3 -83.33 -5.20 -41.39
C THR A 3 -82.98 -6.24 -40.32
N SER A 4 -82.86 -7.55 -40.56
CA SER A 4 -83.18 -8.48 -41.64
C SER A 4 -82.54 -9.82 -41.23
N LYS A 5 -83.35 -10.90 -41.17
CA LYS A 5 -83.07 -12.31 -41.53
C LYS A 5 -81.87 -13.02 -40.85
N LEU A 6 -82.08 -14.00 -39.97
CA LEU A 6 -82.55 -15.39 -40.17
C LEU A 6 -81.55 -16.26 -40.96
N PHE A 7 -81.32 -17.47 -40.43
CA PHE A 7 -80.75 -18.72 -40.98
C PHE A 7 -79.50 -19.23 -40.21
N LEU A 8 -79.23 -20.51 -39.93
CA LEU A 8 -79.98 -21.78 -39.82
C LEU A 8 -78.91 -22.89 -39.59
N ILE A 9 -79.18 -23.86 -38.70
CA ILE A 9 -78.86 -25.32 -38.81
C ILE A 9 -77.42 -25.89 -38.67
N LEU A 10 -77.33 -26.97 -37.84
CA LEU A 10 -76.55 -28.24 -37.87
C LEU A 10 -75.09 -28.26 -38.40
N ALA A 11 -74.17 -29.18 -38.07
CA ALA A 11 -73.94 -30.26 -37.12
C ALA A 11 -72.64 -30.96 -37.59
N VAL A 12 -71.88 -31.57 -36.65
CA VAL A 12 -71.20 -32.88 -36.83
C VAL A 12 -69.79 -32.97 -37.52
N LEU A 13 -68.91 -33.75 -36.85
CA LEU A 13 -67.73 -34.57 -37.29
C LEU A 13 -66.26 -34.11 -37.08
N MET A 14 -65.58 -34.92 -36.24
CA MET A 14 -64.28 -35.61 -36.40
C MET A 14 -62.94 -35.00 -35.94
N ILE A 15 -62.42 -35.61 -34.86
CA ILE A 15 -61.15 -36.36 -34.69
C ILE A 15 -59.81 -35.73 -35.15
N THR A 16 -58.77 -35.98 -34.32
CA THR A 16 -57.32 -35.67 -34.39
C THR A 16 -56.95 -34.35 -33.67
N SER A 17 -56.19 -34.32 -32.58
CA SER A 17 -55.03 -35.13 -32.18
C SER A 17 -54.85 -35.07 -30.65
N LEU A 18 -54.97 -36.22 -29.99
CA LEU A 18 -54.57 -36.41 -28.59
C LEU A 18 -53.06 -36.67 -28.56
N SER A 19 -52.26 -35.61 -28.74
CA SER A 19 -50.81 -35.62 -28.53
C SER A 19 -50.24 -34.21 -28.63
N PHE A 20 -50.75 -33.29 -27.80
CA PHE A 20 -50.01 -32.06 -27.51
C PHE A 20 -49.16 -32.31 -26.26
N TRP A 21 -48.00 -32.91 -26.51
CA TRP A 21 -46.76 -32.73 -25.78
C TRP A 21 -46.88 -32.39 -24.30
N TYR A 22 -46.91 -33.42 -23.46
CA TYR A 22 -46.32 -33.34 -22.12
C TYR A 22 -44.80 -33.38 -22.29
N PHE A 23 -44.22 -32.34 -22.89
CA PHE A 23 -42.80 -32.09 -22.70
C PHE A 23 -42.66 -31.71 -21.23
N LYS A 24 -42.21 -32.65 -20.40
CA LYS A 24 -41.49 -32.27 -19.19
C LYS A 24 -40.41 -31.33 -19.66
N ASP A 25 -40.39 -30.11 -19.13
CA ASP A 25 -39.23 -29.24 -19.22
C ASP A 25 -38.03 -30.07 -18.80
N PHE A 26 -37.28 -30.54 -19.80
CA PHE A 26 -35.97 -31.09 -19.59
C PHE A 26 -35.19 -29.86 -19.18
N SER A 27 -35.08 -29.64 -17.87
CA SER A 27 -34.12 -28.71 -17.32
C SER A 27 -32.79 -29.19 -17.85
N ALA A 28 -32.36 -28.61 -18.97
CA ALA A 28 -31.01 -28.72 -19.43
C ALA A 28 -30.20 -28.23 -18.23
N THR A 29 -29.58 -29.17 -17.51
CA THR A 29 -28.49 -28.85 -16.61
C THR A 29 -27.57 -27.98 -17.45
N LYS A 30 -27.56 -26.68 -17.14
CA LYS A 30 -26.73 -25.70 -17.81
C LYS A 30 -25.33 -26.30 -17.70
N ALA A 31 -24.75 -26.72 -18.83
CA ALA A 31 -23.40 -27.23 -18.83
C ALA A 31 -22.54 -26.18 -18.13
N GLU A 32 -21.74 -26.62 -17.15
CA GLU A 32 -20.85 -25.73 -16.42
C GLU A 32 -19.95 -25.08 -17.46
N GLU A 33 -20.18 -23.79 -17.73
CA GLU A 33 -19.47 -23.06 -18.75
C GLU A 33 -18.02 -23.01 -18.29
N ILE A 34 -17.12 -23.67 -19.02
CA ILE A 34 -15.70 -23.67 -18.69
C ILE A 34 -15.25 -22.21 -18.75
N SER A 35 -15.00 -21.63 -17.57
CA SER A 35 -14.57 -20.25 -17.48
C SER A 35 -13.23 -20.10 -18.18
N THR A 36 -13.15 -19.15 -19.12
CA THR A 36 -11.88 -18.73 -19.74
C THR A 36 -11.15 -17.68 -18.91
N ASP A 37 -11.67 -17.37 -17.71
CA ASP A 37 -11.07 -16.41 -16.82
C ASP A 37 -9.70 -16.86 -16.34
N ALA A 38 -8.84 -15.89 -16.07
CA ALA A 38 -7.50 -16.13 -15.57
C ALA A 38 -7.16 -15.16 -14.45
N ILE A 39 -6.41 -15.65 -13.47
CA ILE A 39 -5.71 -14.84 -12.47
C ILE A 39 -4.22 -14.93 -12.76
N ALA A 40 -3.57 -13.77 -12.89
CA ALA A 40 -2.14 -13.66 -13.14
C ALA A 40 -1.45 -12.99 -11.96
N ILE A 41 -0.28 -13.52 -11.60
CA ILE A 41 0.60 -12.92 -10.59
C ILE A 41 1.98 -12.74 -11.22
N ARG A 42 2.54 -11.54 -11.09
CA ARG A 42 3.89 -11.20 -11.55
C ARG A 42 4.64 -10.46 -10.45
N VAL A 43 5.92 -10.79 -10.28
CA VAL A 43 6.80 -10.10 -9.34
C VAL A 43 7.73 -9.18 -10.13
N MET A 44 7.83 -7.92 -9.70
CA MET A 44 8.69 -6.91 -10.31
C MET A 44 9.68 -6.38 -9.27
N PRO A 45 10.91 -6.07 -9.67
CA PRO A 45 11.88 -5.47 -8.75
C PRO A 45 11.42 -4.06 -8.32
N ASN A 46 11.79 -3.69 -7.10
CA ASN A 46 11.61 -2.35 -6.56
C ASN A 46 12.93 -1.87 -5.92
N SER A 47 13.96 -1.66 -6.75
CA SER A 47 15.32 -1.30 -6.30
C SER A 47 15.38 0.04 -5.57
N GLU A 48 14.51 0.98 -5.97
CA GLU A 48 14.40 2.30 -5.34
C GLU A 48 13.51 2.30 -4.09
N HIS A 49 13.02 1.12 -3.69
CA HIS A 49 12.12 0.91 -2.57
C HIS A 49 10.84 1.75 -2.61
N PHE A 50 10.37 2.15 -3.80
CA PHE A 50 9.20 3.02 -3.93
C PHE A 50 7.97 2.49 -3.21
N SER A 51 7.17 3.40 -2.67
CA SER A 51 5.80 3.12 -2.26
C SER A 51 5.02 2.48 -3.44
N PRO A 52 4.00 1.64 -3.19
CA PRO A 52 3.25 1.00 -4.27
C PRO A 52 2.63 2.03 -5.22
N LEU A 53 2.15 3.16 -4.69
CA LEU A 53 1.60 4.26 -5.49
C LEU A 53 2.67 4.93 -6.37
N ARG A 54 3.87 5.18 -5.84
CA ARG A 54 4.98 5.76 -6.62
C ARG A 54 5.45 4.81 -7.70
N TRP A 55 5.64 3.53 -7.36
CA TRP A 55 6.04 2.53 -8.34
C TRP A 55 5.00 2.43 -9.46
N TYR A 56 3.70 2.39 -9.11
CA TYR A 56 2.60 2.40 -10.08
C TYR A 56 2.69 3.63 -11.01
N ARG A 57 2.83 4.84 -10.45
CA ARG A 57 2.91 6.08 -11.24
C ARG A 57 4.13 6.13 -12.16
N ALA A 58 5.24 5.49 -11.75
CA ALA A 58 6.47 5.46 -12.53
C ALA A 58 6.47 4.39 -13.64
N ASN A 59 5.73 3.29 -13.46
CA ASN A 59 5.84 2.10 -14.32
C ASN A 59 4.58 1.80 -15.14
N VAL A 60 3.41 2.31 -14.74
CA VAL A 60 2.14 2.05 -15.43
C VAL A 60 1.83 3.19 -16.38
N LYS A 61 1.70 2.88 -17.67
CA LYS A 61 1.42 3.87 -18.73
C LYS A 61 -0.03 4.36 -18.70
N ASN A 62 -0.97 3.42 -18.65
CA ASN A 62 -2.40 3.72 -18.63
C ASN A 62 -2.86 3.73 -17.18
N GLN A 63 -2.83 4.90 -16.57
CA GLN A 63 -3.16 5.06 -15.16
C GLN A 63 -4.65 5.38 -14.99
N GLY A 64 -5.35 4.61 -14.16
CA GLY A 64 -6.64 4.97 -13.62
C GLY A 64 -6.53 5.73 -12.30
N THR A 65 -7.45 5.46 -11.38
CA THR A 65 -7.52 6.11 -10.06
C THR A 65 -7.20 5.08 -8.99
N PRO A 66 -5.91 4.89 -8.65
CA PRO A 66 -5.50 3.86 -7.71
C PRO A 66 -6.08 4.12 -6.31
N GLN A 67 -6.59 3.06 -5.68
CA GLN A 67 -7.07 3.07 -4.31
C GLN A 67 -6.07 2.37 -3.40
N ASN A 68 -5.78 2.96 -2.24
CA ASN A 68 -4.90 2.35 -1.25
C ASN A 68 -5.60 1.18 -0.56
N LEU A 69 -4.85 0.11 -0.31
CA LEU A 69 -5.28 -1.04 0.48
C LEU A 69 -4.06 -1.66 1.17
N THR A 70 -4.29 -2.72 1.95
CA THR A 70 -3.22 -3.55 2.48
C THR A 70 -3.45 -5.01 2.10
N VAL A 71 -2.37 -5.74 1.85
CA VAL A 71 -2.40 -7.18 1.62
C VAL A 71 -1.40 -7.82 2.57
N ASP A 72 -1.90 -8.63 3.50
CA ASP A 72 -1.09 -9.25 4.55
C ASP A 72 -0.18 -8.25 5.30
N GLY A 73 -0.70 -7.06 5.60
CA GLY A 73 0.00 -6.00 6.33
C GLY A 73 1.03 -5.21 5.53
N TYR A 74 1.20 -5.49 4.24
CA TYR A 74 1.99 -4.66 3.32
C TYR A 74 1.11 -3.64 2.62
N GLU A 75 1.66 -2.44 2.37
CA GLU A 75 0.97 -1.41 1.60
C GLU A 75 0.80 -1.84 0.14
N ALA A 76 -0.37 -1.52 -0.41
CA ALA A 76 -0.70 -1.80 -1.79
C ALA A 76 -1.54 -0.69 -2.40
N VAL A 77 -1.61 -0.67 -3.74
CA VAL A 77 -2.62 0.09 -4.48
C VAL A 77 -3.38 -0.82 -5.42
N ARG A 78 -4.66 -0.54 -5.64
CA ARG A 78 -5.52 -1.22 -6.62
C ARG A 78 -5.97 -0.23 -7.67
N ASP A 79 -5.76 -0.56 -8.94
CA ASP A 79 -6.38 0.14 -10.06
C ASP A 79 -7.18 -0.87 -10.90
N GLY A 80 -8.51 -0.74 -10.85
CA GLY A 80 -9.45 -1.67 -11.47
C GLY A 80 -9.22 -3.13 -11.04
N ARG A 81 -8.73 -3.94 -11.97
CA ARG A 81 -8.53 -5.39 -11.81
C ARG A 81 -7.18 -5.77 -11.21
N THR A 82 -6.25 -4.82 -11.07
CA THR A 82 -4.86 -5.10 -10.69
C THR A 82 -4.52 -4.51 -9.34
N VAL A 83 -3.92 -5.33 -8.48
CA VAL A 83 -3.37 -4.95 -7.17
C VAL A 83 -1.84 -4.99 -7.25
N TYR A 84 -1.20 -3.93 -6.76
CA TYR A 84 0.24 -3.74 -6.71
C TYR A 84 0.66 -3.71 -5.24
N VAL A 85 1.27 -4.78 -4.74
CA VAL A 85 1.68 -4.89 -3.33
C VAL A 85 3.18 -4.70 -3.21
N ASN A 86 3.63 -3.75 -2.38
CA ASN A 86 5.05 -3.60 -2.05
C ASN A 86 5.41 -4.50 -0.85
N ALA A 87 6.05 -5.63 -1.11
CA ALA A 87 6.36 -6.62 -0.07
C ALA A 87 7.86 -6.92 0.02
N ALA A 88 8.32 -7.22 1.24
CA ALA A 88 9.69 -7.61 1.51
C ALA A 88 10.02 -8.97 0.91
N ASN A 89 11.23 -9.11 0.39
CA ASN A 89 11.84 -10.39 0.04
C ASN A 89 13.22 -10.48 0.68
N LEU A 90 13.42 -11.48 1.53
CA LEU A 90 14.66 -11.68 2.26
C LEU A 90 15.36 -12.88 1.67
N ALA A 91 16.49 -12.64 0.99
CA ALA A 91 17.20 -13.67 0.27
C ALA A 91 18.71 -13.47 0.38
N GLY A 92 19.45 -14.52 0.75
CA GLY A 92 20.92 -14.49 0.82
C GLY A 92 21.49 -13.47 1.81
N GLY A 93 20.76 -13.16 2.89
CA GLY A 93 21.13 -12.11 3.84
C GLY A 93 20.83 -10.69 3.35
N ALA A 94 20.22 -10.49 2.18
CA ALA A 94 19.85 -9.17 1.71
C ALA A 94 18.34 -8.91 1.85
N PHE A 95 18.00 -7.66 2.18
CA PHE A 95 16.64 -7.17 2.23
C PHE A 95 16.26 -6.49 0.91
N PHE A 96 15.31 -7.08 0.19
CA PHE A 96 14.75 -6.51 -1.03
C PHE A 96 13.30 -6.10 -0.81
N THR A 97 12.84 -5.14 -1.58
CA THR A 97 11.41 -4.89 -1.78
C THR A 97 11.05 -5.23 -3.22
N ASN A 98 9.87 -5.81 -3.43
CA ASN A 98 9.33 -6.15 -4.74
C ASN A 98 7.88 -5.71 -4.85
N ILE A 99 7.44 -5.38 -6.07
CA ILE A 99 6.02 -5.18 -6.36
C ILE A 99 5.42 -6.48 -6.89
N TYR A 100 4.43 -7.01 -6.17
CA TYR A 100 3.60 -8.13 -6.61
C TYR A 100 2.37 -7.57 -7.32
N LEU A 101 2.29 -7.80 -8.63
CA LEU A 101 1.17 -7.43 -9.48
C LEU A 101 0.25 -8.64 -9.56
N MET A 102 -0.94 -8.51 -8.99
CA MET A 102 -1.98 -9.55 -9.01
C MET A 102 -3.17 -9.01 -9.79
N SER A 103 -3.60 -9.71 -10.82
CA SER A 103 -4.68 -9.26 -11.71
C SER A 103 -5.56 -10.42 -12.14
N TYR A 104 -6.80 -10.15 -12.51
CA TYR A 104 -7.73 -11.11 -13.11
C TYR A 104 -8.16 -10.67 -14.51
N SER A 105 -8.71 -11.54 -15.37
CA SER A 105 -9.11 -11.27 -16.76
C SER A 105 -10.07 -10.07 -16.92
N GLN A 106 -10.07 -9.45 -18.10
CA GLN A 106 -11.05 -8.41 -18.44
C GLN A 106 -12.44 -9.04 -18.52
N GLU A 107 -13.47 -8.34 -18.04
CA GLU A 107 -14.87 -8.82 -18.04
C GLU A 107 -15.03 -10.18 -17.36
N ALA A 108 -14.21 -10.45 -16.34
CA ALA A 108 -14.27 -11.70 -15.60
C ALA A 108 -15.64 -11.92 -14.95
N GLN A 109 -16.03 -13.19 -14.87
CA GLN A 109 -17.23 -13.62 -14.19
C GLN A 109 -17.14 -13.29 -12.69
N LYS A 110 -18.31 -13.05 -12.07
CA LYS A 110 -18.39 -12.70 -10.64
C LYS A 110 -17.68 -13.71 -9.73
N ALA A 111 -17.74 -15.00 -10.07
CA ALA A 111 -17.04 -16.05 -9.36
C ALA A 111 -15.51 -15.83 -9.34
N THR A 112 -14.91 -15.41 -10.45
CA THR A 112 -13.48 -15.08 -10.54
C THR A 112 -13.12 -13.88 -9.69
N GLU A 113 -13.95 -12.83 -9.70
CA GLU A 113 -13.73 -11.66 -8.83
C GLU A 113 -13.78 -12.04 -7.35
N ASP A 114 -14.71 -12.92 -6.97
CA ASP A 114 -14.86 -13.41 -5.61
C ASP A 114 -13.68 -14.30 -5.18
N ILE A 115 -13.17 -15.15 -6.09
CA ILE A 115 -11.95 -15.94 -5.87
C ILE A 115 -10.74 -15.01 -5.73
N PHE A 116 -10.62 -13.99 -6.57
CA PHE A 116 -9.53 -13.01 -6.46
C PHE A 116 -9.57 -12.26 -5.13
N GLY A 117 -10.76 -11.87 -4.67
CA GLY A 117 -10.95 -11.28 -3.34
C GLY A 117 -10.48 -12.22 -2.22
N GLN A 118 -10.88 -13.49 -2.25
CA GLN A 118 -10.44 -14.51 -1.29
C GLN A 118 -8.92 -14.74 -1.35
N LEU A 119 -8.34 -14.75 -2.55
CA LEU A 119 -6.91 -14.87 -2.74
C LEU A 119 -6.16 -13.73 -2.05
N LEU A 120 -6.62 -12.48 -2.21
CA LEU A 120 -6.00 -11.33 -1.53
C LEU A 120 -6.14 -11.39 0.00
N ASP A 121 -7.30 -11.82 0.52
CA ASP A 121 -7.55 -11.92 1.96
C ASP A 121 -6.69 -13.00 2.63
N HIS A 122 -6.50 -14.13 1.94
CA HIS A 122 -5.75 -15.27 2.43
C HIS A 122 -4.28 -15.29 2.02
N TRP A 123 -3.84 -14.40 1.14
CA TRP A 123 -2.44 -14.30 0.74
C TRP A 123 -1.55 -14.06 1.96
N LYS A 124 -0.41 -14.76 2.03
CA LYS A 124 0.59 -14.60 3.09
C LYS A 124 1.99 -14.47 2.49
N PHE A 125 2.62 -13.33 2.71
CA PHE A 125 4.03 -13.12 2.40
C PHE A 125 4.93 -13.61 3.53
N ASN A 126 6.21 -13.87 3.23
CA ASN A 126 7.27 -14.17 4.20
C ASN A 126 6.88 -15.26 5.23
N ILE A 127 6.24 -16.33 4.77
CA ILE A 127 5.81 -17.45 5.62
C ILE A 127 6.98 -18.21 6.26
N ASN A 128 8.19 -17.99 5.74
CA ASN A 128 9.44 -18.53 6.25
C ASN A 128 10.01 -17.74 7.44
N LEU A 129 9.39 -16.63 7.84
CA LEU A 129 9.83 -15.79 8.96
C LEU A 129 9.04 -16.06 10.23
N SER A 130 9.66 -15.82 11.38
CA SER A 130 8.93 -15.74 12.65
C SER A 130 7.91 -14.60 12.62
N ARG A 131 6.91 -14.63 13.51
CA ARG A 131 5.92 -13.53 13.61
C ARG A 131 6.60 -12.18 13.86
N GLY A 132 7.63 -12.14 14.70
CA GLY A 132 8.37 -10.91 15.01
C GLY A 132 9.12 -10.38 13.81
N ASP A 133 9.87 -11.25 13.12
CA ASP A 133 10.66 -10.87 11.94
C ASP A 133 9.77 -10.44 10.79
N LYS A 134 8.60 -11.07 10.63
CA LYS A 134 7.60 -10.66 9.64
C LYS A 134 7.02 -9.28 9.94
N THR A 135 6.78 -8.95 11.21
CA THR A 135 6.39 -7.59 11.61
C THR A 135 7.50 -6.59 11.30
N ASN A 136 8.75 -6.92 11.61
CA ASN A 136 9.89 -6.06 11.33
C ASN A 136 10.08 -5.84 9.81
N ALA A 137 9.91 -6.88 8.99
CA ALA A 137 10.00 -6.78 7.53
C ALA A 137 8.94 -5.86 6.93
N ARG A 138 7.71 -5.88 7.45
CA ARG A 138 6.64 -4.94 7.06
C ARG A 138 7.00 -3.50 7.40
N ILE A 139 7.47 -3.27 8.64
CA ILE A 139 7.88 -1.95 9.11
C ILE A 139 9.04 -1.42 8.26
N ASP A 140 10.08 -2.23 8.02
CA ASP A 140 11.26 -1.81 7.25
C ASP A 140 10.93 -1.57 5.77
N THR A 141 10.00 -2.34 5.18
CA THR A 141 9.49 -2.05 3.83
C THR A 141 8.83 -0.67 3.75
N LYS A 142 8.01 -0.32 4.74
CA LYS A 142 7.38 1.00 4.82
C LYS A 142 8.42 2.10 5.03
N ARG A 143 9.40 1.87 5.91
CA ARG A 143 10.48 2.83 6.20
C ARG A 143 11.33 3.13 4.98
N LEU A 144 11.66 2.12 4.19
CA LEU A 144 12.41 2.32 2.95
C LEU A 144 11.59 3.07 1.90
N ALA A 145 10.28 2.78 1.81
CA ALA A 145 9.38 3.56 0.96
C ALA A 145 9.28 5.02 1.38
N ASP A 146 9.06 5.28 2.66
CA ASP A 146 9.02 6.63 3.23
C ASP A 146 10.37 7.36 3.02
N LEU A 147 11.50 6.68 3.22
CA LEU A 147 12.84 7.24 2.96
C LEU A 147 13.03 7.62 1.49
N SER A 148 12.56 6.78 0.57
CA SER A 148 12.60 7.06 -0.87
C SER A 148 11.79 8.31 -1.23
N GLU A 149 10.59 8.47 -0.66
CA GLU A 149 9.76 9.67 -0.82
C GLU A 149 10.46 10.93 -0.27
N MET A 150 11.04 10.85 0.93
CA MET A 150 11.76 11.95 1.57
C MET A 150 13.01 12.35 0.78
N ASN A 151 13.78 11.38 0.29
CA ASN A 151 14.98 11.62 -0.51
C ASN A 151 14.65 12.28 -1.86
N LEU A 152 13.53 11.92 -2.48
CA LEU A 152 13.08 12.61 -3.68
C LEU A 152 12.70 14.07 -3.38
N ALA A 153 11.96 14.32 -2.29
CA ALA A 153 11.60 15.69 -1.91
C ALA A 153 12.84 16.55 -1.63
N LEU A 154 13.82 15.99 -0.93
CA LEU A 154 15.10 16.64 -0.68
C LEU A 154 15.88 16.90 -1.98
N THR A 155 15.86 15.96 -2.92
CA THR A 155 16.51 16.13 -4.24
C THR A 155 15.84 17.25 -5.02
N ASN A 156 14.51 17.30 -5.05
CA ASN A 156 13.76 18.38 -5.70
C ASN A 156 14.07 19.74 -5.05
N TYR A 157 14.13 19.79 -3.72
CA TYR A 157 14.52 21.00 -2.99
C TYR A 157 15.93 21.46 -3.39
N LYS A 158 16.92 20.56 -3.39
CA LYS A 158 18.30 20.86 -3.79
C LYS A 158 18.36 21.43 -5.21
N ASN A 159 17.61 20.83 -6.15
CA ASN A 159 17.55 21.30 -7.54
C ASN A 159 16.96 22.72 -7.65
N GLN A 160 16.03 23.09 -6.76
CA GLN A 160 15.41 24.42 -6.73
C GLN A 160 16.25 25.46 -5.98
N HIS A 161 17.20 25.02 -5.15
CA HIS A 161 17.99 25.89 -4.26
C HIS A 161 19.49 25.79 -4.52
N ASN A 162 19.92 25.59 -5.76
CA ASN A 162 21.34 25.56 -6.16
C ASN A 162 22.19 24.58 -5.33
N GLY A 163 21.64 23.40 -5.01
CA GLY A 163 22.30 22.37 -4.22
C GLY A 163 22.24 22.58 -2.70
N GLN A 164 21.64 23.67 -2.21
CA GLN A 164 21.46 23.91 -0.79
C GLN A 164 20.45 22.94 -0.17
N VAL A 165 20.59 22.74 1.14
CA VAL A 165 19.70 21.89 1.94
C VAL A 165 18.98 22.72 3.00
N PRO A 166 17.83 22.25 3.51
CA PRO A 166 17.14 22.89 4.63
C PRO A 166 18.06 23.13 5.83
N ALA A 167 18.49 24.37 6.04
CA ALA A 167 19.43 24.72 7.11
C ALA A 167 18.81 24.64 8.51
N LEU A 168 17.47 24.75 8.61
CA LEU A 168 16.73 24.73 9.88
C LEU A 168 17.35 25.63 10.97
N GLU A 169 17.78 26.84 10.59
CA GLU A 169 18.46 27.80 11.49
C GLU A 169 17.59 28.23 12.68
N SER A 170 16.27 28.19 12.50
CA SER A 170 15.28 28.43 13.53
C SER A 170 14.07 27.50 13.33
N GLY A 171 13.25 27.35 14.37
CA GLY A 171 12.05 26.49 14.31
C GLY A 171 12.30 25.01 14.61
N SER A 172 13.55 24.59 14.82
CA SER A 172 13.91 23.28 15.37
C SER A 172 14.67 23.41 16.69
N TYR A 173 14.67 22.33 17.48
CA TYR A 173 15.42 22.27 18.74
C TYR A 173 16.94 22.30 18.52
N VAL A 174 17.41 21.73 17.40
CA VAL A 174 18.82 21.75 17.00
C VAL A 174 18.90 22.21 15.55
N ALA A 175 19.73 23.23 15.29
CA ALA A 175 19.92 23.76 13.94
C ALA A 175 20.43 22.67 12.97
N GLY A 176 19.93 22.68 11.74
CA GLY A 176 20.26 21.67 10.72
C GLY A 176 19.64 20.28 10.97
N LYS A 177 18.82 20.11 12.02
CA LYS A 177 18.33 18.79 12.43
C LYS A 177 16.84 18.79 12.77
N SER A 178 16.17 17.68 12.49
CA SER A 178 14.79 17.46 12.90
C SER A 178 14.51 15.96 13.01
N ILE A 179 13.56 15.56 13.85
CA ILE A 179 13.16 14.16 14.02
C ILE A 179 11.65 14.07 13.92
N SER A 180 11.10 12.93 13.52
CA SER A 180 9.65 12.72 13.35
C SER A 180 8.81 12.89 14.62
N LYS A 181 9.44 13.11 15.78
CA LYS A 181 8.78 13.50 17.04
C LYS A 181 8.70 14.99 17.30
N TRP A 182 9.55 15.78 16.67
CA TRP A 182 9.58 17.22 16.91
C TRP A 182 8.53 17.94 16.06
N PRO A 183 7.95 19.04 16.57
CA PRO A 183 7.05 19.88 15.77
C PRO A 183 7.70 20.38 14.47
N SER A 184 9.03 20.61 14.52
CA SER A 184 9.82 21.08 13.37
C SER A 184 9.81 20.11 12.18
N TRP A 185 9.47 18.83 12.40
CA TRP A 185 9.34 17.85 11.34
C TRP A 185 8.33 18.30 10.29
N GLN A 186 7.08 18.55 10.68
CA GLN A 186 6.07 19.02 9.74
C GLN A 186 6.09 20.53 9.55
N ALA A 187 6.10 21.27 10.67
CA ALA A 187 5.85 22.71 10.65
C ALA A 187 6.99 23.52 10.01
N THR A 188 8.20 22.96 9.94
CA THR A 188 9.36 23.63 9.37
C THR A 188 9.94 22.84 8.21
N LEU A 189 10.44 21.62 8.43
CA LEU A 189 11.12 20.85 7.40
C LEU A 189 10.15 20.40 6.29
N GLY A 190 9.00 19.83 6.65
CA GLY A 190 7.97 19.43 5.68
C GLY A 190 7.44 20.61 4.87
N ALA A 191 7.17 21.74 5.54
CA ALA A 191 6.79 22.99 4.88
C ALA A 191 7.85 23.49 3.89
N GLN A 192 9.14 23.46 4.25
CA GLN A 192 10.24 23.85 3.35
C GLN A 192 10.40 22.89 2.16
N LEU A 193 10.20 21.60 2.38
CA LEU A 193 10.26 20.58 1.32
C LEU A 193 8.99 20.53 0.47
N GLY A 194 7.93 21.24 0.86
CA GLY A 194 6.65 21.27 0.14
C GLY A 194 5.89 19.96 0.20
N ILE A 195 6.13 19.11 1.21
CA ILE A 195 5.46 17.81 1.38
C ILE A 195 5.01 17.59 2.82
N ASN A 196 3.95 16.80 2.99
CA ASN A 196 3.64 16.21 4.29
C ASN A 196 4.63 15.07 4.52
N LEU A 197 5.59 15.26 5.44
CA LEU A 197 6.59 14.22 5.69
C LEU A 197 5.94 12.99 6.34
N PRO A 198 6.39 11.78 6.00
CA PRO A 198 5.91 10.59 6.68
C PRO A 198 6.40 10.56 8.14
N PHE A 199 5.70 9.81 8.97
CA PHE A 199 6.14 9.48 10.33
C PHE A 199 6.56 8.02 10.37
N ASP A 200 7.57 7.71 11.17
CA ASP A 200 7.97 6.32 11.41
C ASP A 200 6.76 5.49 11.88
N PRO A 201 6.58 4.23 11.43
CA PRO A 201 5.41 3.43 11.83
C PRO A 201 5.29 3.22 13.35
N THR A 202 6.42 3.22 14.06
CA THR A 202 6.46 3.17 15.53
C THR A 202 6.49 4.58 16.11
N ASN A 203 7.28 5.47 15.50
CA ASN A 203 7.53 6.85 15.95
C ASN A 203 7.70 6.91 17.47
N GLN A 204 8.79 6.36 18.00
CA GLN A 204 9.08 6.33 19.43
C GLN A 204 10.56 6.56 19.69
N LEU A 205 10.88 7.47 20.62
CA LEU A 205 12.23 7.69 21.12
C LEU A 205 12.61 6.62 22.15
N ALA A 206 13.89 6.27 22.20
CA ALA A 206 14.45 5.53 23.32
C ALA A 206 14.29 6.32 24.63
N ASP A 207 14.40 5.63 25.76
CA ASP A 207 14.23 6.28 27.07
C ASP A 207 15.31 7.33 27.32
N CYS A 208 14.87 8.52 27.71
CA CYS A 208 15.73 9.61 28.14
C CYS A 208 15.54 9.95 29.62
N PRO A 209 16.53 10.58 30.27
CA PRO A 209 16.49 10.87 31.71
C PRO A 209 15.34 11.80 32.12
N GLY A 210 14.94 11.73 33.39
CA GLY A 210 13.78 12.47 33.91
C GLY A 210 13.91 14.00 33.92
N TYR A 211 15.08 14.57 33.63
CA TYR A 211 15.25 16.01 33.45
C TYR A 211 14.89 16.48 32.03
N ALA A 212 14.82 15.57 31.05
CA ALA A 212 14.41 15.87 29.69
C ALA A 212 12.90 15.62 29.52
N ASP A 213 12.29 16.35 28.60
CA ASP A 213 10.89 16.12 28.22
C ASP A 213 10.73 14.70 27.64
N LYS A 214 9.76 13.94 28.14
CA LYS A 214 9.60 12.53 27.76
C LYS A 214 9.16 12.32 26.31
N ALA A 215 8.54 13.31 25.68
CA ALA A 215 8.03 13.18 24.31
C ALA A 215 9.09 13.55 23.27
N THR A 216 9.95 14.51 23.59
CA THR A 216 10.92 15.12 22.66
C THR A 216 12.38 14.84 23.03
N CYS A 217 12.64 14.36 24.25
CA CYS A 217 13.95 14.21 24.89
C CYS A 217 14.81 15.48 24.85
N TRP A 218 14.13 16.63 24.86
CA TRP A 218 14.73 17.95 24.97
C TRP A 218 14.88 18.37 26.43
N ASP A 219 16.08 18.80 26.80
CA ASP A 219 16.36 19.44 28.08
C ASP A 219 16.18 20.95 27.95
N GLN A 220 15.08 21.46 28.51
CA GLN A 220 14.73 22.87 28.43
C GLN A 220 15.65 23.77 29.28
N ASN A 221 16.30 23.23 30.30
CA ASN A 221 17.18 23.99 31.19
C ASN A 221 18.55 24.19 30.54
N ASN A 222 19.11 23.09 30.01
CA ASN A 222 20.44 23.11 29.39
C ASN A 222 20.41 23.45 27.89
N LYS A 223 19.22 23.53 27.28
CA LYS A 223 19.03 23.73 25.82
C LYS A 223 19.77 22.68 24.99
N THR A 224 19.69 21.43 25.43
CA THR A 224 20.35 20.31 24.78
C THR A 224 19.36 19.20 24.46
N PHE A 225 19.61 18.52 23.35
CA PHE A 225 18.96 17.26 23.06
C PHE A 225 19.75 16.11 23.70
N TYR A 226 19.07 15.17 24.34
CA TYR A 226 19.72 14.08 25.06
C TYR A 226 20.53 13.14 24.14
N PHE A 227 19.98 12.82 22.96
CA PHE A 227 20.63 11.93 22.00
C PHE A 227 21.57 12.70 21.08
N ASN A 228 22.55 11.99 20.52
CA ASN A 228 23.33 12.45 19.39
C ASN A 228 22.76 11.85 18.08
N PHE A 229 23.09 12.48 16.96
CA PHE A 229 22.62 12.05 15.63
C PHE A 229 23.56 11.02 15.00
N SER A 230 24.01 10.05 15.80
CA SER A 230 24.84 8.94 15.36
C SER A 230 23.99 7.77 14.88
N ASP A 231 24.48 7.10 13.84
CA ASP A 231 23.88 5.87 13.29
C ASP A 231 24.45 4.62 13.99
N ASN A 232 25.43 4.79 14.87
CA ASN A 232 26.09 3.70 15.59
C ASN A 232 25.27 3.23 16.80
N LYS A 233 24.55 2.12 16.67
CA LYS A 233 23.74 1.50 17.75
C LYS A 233 24.55 1.12 19.00
N SER A 234 25.88 0.97 18.92
CA SER A 234 26.71 0.68 20.10
C SER A 234 26.86 1.88 21.05
N ASP A 235 26.61 3.09 20.55
CA ASP A 235 26.51 4.27 21.40
C ASP A 235 25.13 4.33 22.02
N ALA A 236 25.05 4.24 23.35
CA ALA A 236 23.79 4.29 24.10
C ALA A 236 23.02 5.61 23.90
N LYS A 237 23.70 6.69 23.49
CA LYS A 237 23.08 7.99 23.18
C LYS A 237 22.82 8.20 21.68
N ALA A 238 23.06 7.21 20.82
CA ALA A 238 22.72 7.31 19.41
C ALA A 238 21.20 7.37 19.20
N ILE A 239 20.75 8.33 18.38
CA ILE A 239 19.36 8.39 17.94
C ILE A 239 18.94 7.14 17.18
N ALA A 240 19.88 6.41 16.56
CA ALA A 240 19.61 5.13 15.93
C ALA A 240 18.98 4.08 16.87
N ASN A 241 19.11 4.22 18.20
CA ASN A 241 18.40 3.36 19.15
C ASN A 241 16.90 3.65 19.26
N SER A 242 16.43 4.75 18.64
CA SER A 242 15.04 5.15 18.58
C SER A 242 14.38 4.69 17.28
N ALA A 243 13.06 4.50 17.31
CA ALA A 243 12.25 4.19 16.14
C ALA A 243 11.61 5.48 15.60
N VAL A 244 12.43 6.35 15.01
CA VAL A 244 12.02 7.63 14.42
C VAL A 244 12.72 7.84 13.08
N TYR A 245 12.16 8.70 12.24
CA TYR A 245 12.91 9.29 11.14
C TYR A 245 13.68 10.50 11.66
N TRP A 246 14.86 10.74 11.10
CA TRP A 246 15.58 11.97 11.35
C TRP A 246 16.18 12.55 10.09
N TYR A 247 16.26 13.88 10.11
CA TYR A 247 17.00 14.69 9.18
C TYR A 247 18.18 15.28 9.93
N ALA A 248 19.38 15.14 9.37
CA ALA A 248 20.57 15.77 9.90
C ALA A 248 21.46 16.21 8.72
N ASP A 249 21.83 17.49 8.72
CA ASP A 249 22.91 18.03 7.89
C ASP A 249 22.75 17.72 6.38
N GLY A 250 21.52 17.75 5.87
CA GLY A 250 21.27 17.53 4.45
C GLY A 250 21.02 16.09 4.02
N ALA A 251 20.76 15.18 4.97
CA ALA A 251 20.38 13.81 4.71
C ALA A 251 19.22 13.34 5.60
N PHE A 252 18.39 12.45 5.06
CA PHE A 252 17.39 11.70 5.80
C PHE A 252 17.92 10.34 6.18
N HIS A 253 17.52 9.88 7.35
CA HIS A 253 17.97 8.63 7.91
C HIS A 253 16.81 7.90 8.61
N VAL A 254 16.95 6.59 8.67
CA VAL A 254 16.09 5.69 9.42
C VAL A 254 16.92 4.51 9.89
N ASN A 255 16.62 4.01 11.08
CA ASN A 255 17.16 2.74 11.53
C ASN A 255 16.20 1.60 11.19
N LEU A 256 16.67 0.63 10.40
CA LEU A 256 15.93 -0.59 10.12
C LEU A 256 15.94 -1.52 11.34
N LYS A 257 14.82 -2.21 11.58
CA LYS A 257 14.71 -3.21 12.66
C LYS A 257 15.50 -4.46 12.35
N THR A 258 15.76 -4.71 11.09
CA THR A 258 16.39 -5.92 10.63
C THR A 258 17.85 -5.69 10.27
N ASP A 259 18.73 -6.49 10.88
CA ASP A 259 20.17 -6.46 10.62
C ASP A 259 20.52 -7.53 9.56
N TYR A 260 19.85 -7.47 8.38
CA TYR A 260 20.11 -8.40 7.27
C TYR A 260 21.39 -8.01 6.52
#